data_AF-A0A955QSQ6-F1
#
_entry.id   AF-A0A955QSQ6-F1
#
_cell.length_a   1.000
_cell.length_b   1.000
_cell.length_c   1.000
_cell.angle_alpha   90.00
_cell.angle_beta   90.00
_cell.angle_gamma   90.00
#
_symmetry.space_group_name_H-M   'P 1'
#
loop_
_entity.id
_entity.type
_entity.pdbx_description
1 polymer ?
#
loop_
_entity_poly.entity_id
_entity_poly.type
_entity_poly.pdbx_seq_one_letter_code
_entity_poly.pdbx_strand_id
1 'polypeptide(L)' 'MAKGSKTFQVGRNANTGRLTTVTKAREHPKTHIVERMPKPGYGDTGSGKKGK' A
#
# COMPACT_ATOMS: atom_id res chain seq x y z
N MET A 1 -4.49 13.38 -16.31
CA MET A 1 -4.12 12.27 -15.39
C MET A 1 -4.21 12.77 -13.96
N ALA A 2 -4.94 12.08 -13.07
CA ALA A 2 -5.16 12.56 -11.71
C ALA A 2 -3.83 12.74 -10.95
N LYS A 3 -3.70 13.89 -10.28
CA LYS A 3 -2.60 14.33 -9.41
C LYS A 3 -1.98 13.12 -8.66
N GLY A 4 -0.70 12.84 -8.91
CA GLY A 4 -0.03 11.57 -8.61
C GLY A 4 -0.41 10.93 -7.26
N SER A 5 -0.84 9.67 -7.30
CA SER A 5 -1.28 8.93 -6.10
C SER A 5 -0.20 8.92 -5.02
N LYS A 6 -0.58 9.23 -3.77
CA LYS A 6 0.32 9.19 -2.59
C LYS A 6 0.65 7.77 -2.12
N THR A 7 -0.03 6.78 -2.71
CA THR A 7 0.10 5.35 -2.40
C THR A 7 0.41 4.57 -3.67
N PHE A 8 1.00 3.39 -3.51
CA PHE A 8 1.17 2.38 -4.55
C PHE A 8 0.53 1.06 -4.10
N GLN A 9 0.18 0.20 -5.05
CA GLN A 9 -0.34 -1.13 -4.75
C GLN A 9 0.81 -2.11 -4.57
N VAL A 10 0.69 -3.01 -3.61
CA VAL A 10 1.64 -4.09 -3.34
C VAL A 10 0.87 -5.37 -3.02
N GLY A 11 1.40 -6.51 -3.41
CA GLY A 11 0.88 -7.78 -2.93
C GLY A 11 1.42 -8.05 -1.53
N ARG A 12 0.65 -8.74 -0.70
CA ARG A 12 1.14 -9.27 0.59
C ARG A 12 0.62 -10.67 0.78
N ASN A 13 1.50 -11.57 1.16
CA ASN A 13 1.11 -12.92 1.51
C ASN A 13 0.37 -12.89 2.86
N ALA A 14 -0.88 -13.36 2.88
CA ALA A 14 -1.74 -13.29 4.06
C ALA A 14 -1.25 -14.16 5.23
N ASN A 15 -0.53 -15.24 4.91
CA ASN A 15 -0.05 -16.20 5.91
C ASN A 15 1.25 -15.76 6.58
N THR A 16 2.16 -15.14 5.82
CA THR A 16 3.51 -14.78 6.29
C THR A 16 3.71 -13.29 6.51
N GLY A 17 2.79 -12.45 6.01
CA GLY A 17 2.90 -11.00 6.03
C GLY A 17 3.97 -10.42 5.10
N ARG A 18 4.69 -11.25 4.32
CA ARG A 18 5.74 -10.80 3.40
C ARG A 18 5.15 -10.07 2.20
N LEU A 19 5.83 -9.01 1.77
CA LEU A 19 5.48 -8.29 0.54
C LEU A 19 5.78 -9.16 -0.68
N THR A 20 4.86 -9.11 -1.65
CA THR A 20 4.92 -9.80 -2.93
C THR A 20 4.48 -8.85 -4.05
N THR A 21 4.52 -9.31 -5.30
CA THR A 21 3.99 -8.53 -6.42
C THR A 21 2.46 -8.53 -6.42
N VAL A 22 1.86 -7.48 -6.98
CA VAL A 22 0.40 -7.37 -7.18
C VAL A 22 -0.10 -8.49 -8.10
N THR A 23 0.68 -8.85 -9.13
CA THR A 23 0.35 -9.96 -10.04
C THR A 23 0.20 -11.27 -9.27
N LYS A 24 1.17 -11.63 -8.43
CA LYS A 24 1.10 -12.84 -7.61
C LYS A 24 -0.09 -12.83 -6.66
N ALA A 25 -0.43 -11.66 -6.13
CA ALA A 25 -1.60 -11.51 -5.27
C ALA A 25 -2.93 -11.70 -6.03
N ARG A 26 -2.99 -11.25 -7.28
CA ARG A 26 -4.14 -11.45 -8.17
C ARG A 26 -4.28 -12.89 -8.66
N GLU A 27 -3.17 -13.57 -8.91
CA GLU A 27 -3.15 -14.99 -9.31
C GLU A 27 -3.52 -15.93 -8.16
N HIS A 28 -3.20 -15.54 -6.92
CA HIS A 28 -3.48 -16.34 -5.72
C HIS A 28 -4.31 -15.58 -4.67
N PRO A 29 -5.55 -15.17 -4.99
CA PRO A 29 -6.37 -14.31 -4.12
C PRO A 29 -6.79 -14.98 -2.80
N LYS A 30 -6.69 -16.32 -2.71
CA LYS A 30 -6.98 -17.07 -1.48
C LYS A 30 -5.87 -16.96 -0.42
N THR A 31 -4.64 -16.67 -0.83
CA THR A 31 -3.46 -16.69 0.06
C THR A 31 -2.68 -15.38 0.06
N HIS A 32 -3.02 -14.47 -0.85
CA HIS A 32 -2.38 -13.17 -1.00
C HIS A 32 -3.43 -12.09 -1.15
N ILE A 33 -3.13 -10.92 -0.60
CA ILE A 33 -3.98 -9.73 -0.64
C ILE A 33 -3.28 -8.61 -1.40
N VAL A 34 -4.05 -7.74 -2.04
CA VAL A 34 -3.53 -6.51 -2.64
C VAL A 34 -3.79 -5.38 -1.64
N GLU A 35 -2.72 -4.75 -1.16
CA GLU A 35 -2.77 -3.63 -0.23
C GLU A 35 -2.28 -2.34 -0.88
N ARG A 36 -2.71 -1.19 -0.35
CA ARG A 36 -2.18 0.12 -0.72
C ARG A 36 -1.19 0.58 0.34
N MET A 37 0.07 0.71 -0.06
CA MET A 37 1.13 1.22 0.79
C MET A 37 1.44 2.68 0.45
N PRO A 38 1.64 3.57 1.44
CA PRO A 38 2.07 4.93 1.18
C PRO A 38 3.45 4.95 0.53
N LYS A 39 3.67 5.90 -0.38
CA LYS A 39 5.01 6.19 -0.89
C LYS A 39 5.88 6.73 0.24
N PRO A 40 7.22 6.57 0.16
CA PRO A 40 8.13 7.22 1.11
C PRO A 40 7.79 8.71 1.28
N GLY A 41 7.72 9.19 2.52
CA GLY A 41 7.30 10.56 2.84
C GLY A 41 5.78 10.79 2.90
N TYR A 42 4.94 9.78 2.66
CA TYR A 42 3.47 9.86 2.72
C TYR A 42 2.85 8.93 3.77
N GLY A 43 3.66 8.25 4.59
CA GLY A 43 3.19 7.32 5.61
C GLY A 43 2.59 7.97 6.85
N ASP A 44 2.94 9.23 7.10
CA ASP A 44 2.60 9.95 8.34
C ASP A 44 2.31 11.45 8.12
N THR A 45 2.18 11.89 6.86
CA THR A 45 1.79 13.27 6.56
C THR A 45 0.28 13.45 6.75
N GLY A 46 -0.18 13.33 8.00
CA GLY A 46 -1.19 14.26 8.46
C GLY A 46 -0.60 15.65 8.27
N SER A 47 -1.31 16.55 7.59
CA SER A 47 -1.03 17.97 7.69
C SER A 47 -1.18 18.35 9.15
N GLY A 48 -0.09 18.24 9.92
CA GLY A 48 0.03 18.77 11.25
C GLY A 48 0.00 20.29 11.19
N LYS A 49 -1.14 20.89 10.83
CA LYS A 49 -1.57 22.10 11.52
C LYS A 49 -1.78 21.66 12.97
N LYS A 50 -0.71 21.68 13.76
CA LYS A 50 -0.83 21.94 15.19
C LYS A 50 -1.50 23.32 15.26
N GLY A 51 -2.82 23.34 15.40
CA GLY A 51 -3.50 24.52 15.89
C GLY A 51 -2.89 24.83 17.26
N LYS A 52 -2.17 25.94 17.34
CA LYS A 52 -1.99 26.68 18.59
C LYS A 52 -3.01 27.79 18.59
#